data_AF-A0A7S2Y5Y4-F1
#
_entry.id   AF-A0A7S2Y5Y4-F1
#
_cell.length_a   1.000
_cell.length_b   1.000
_cell.length_c   1.000
_cell.angle_alpha   90.00
_cell.angle_beta   90.00
_cell.angle_gamma   90.00
#
_symmetry.space_group_name_H-M   'P 1'
#
loop_
_entity.id
_entity.type
_entity.pdbx_description
1 polymer ?
#
loop_
_entity_poly.entity_id
_entity_poly.type
_entity_poly.pdbx_seq_one_letter_code
_entity_poly.pdbx_strand_id
1 'polypeptide(L)'
;MAISHPEETQTLTCINTDMQPQQTEAQVSKKRSRNNKNQHVDNNSGELSDSSSASSTARAPETKQRRRRRQRGRGGAKKASNNKATTSKEPELSVEEQEQYVAMDCEMVGVGMGGHKSVLARVTIVDWNGDIVLDQYVKPTETITDYRTFVSGITEEDLEDAQDITVCRTKVLQVLQDKILVGHHLKNDLKAVGVSHPWYDTRDTAKWEPFMKIRFDDGILWPRKLKELCQEKLKREIQVMGQAHSPIEDAIAALDLYKLVRNKWEKAMAYKVKKTREIMEQQVSAQ
;
A
#
# COMPACT_ATOMS: atom_id res chain seq x y z
N MET A 1 9.98 -40.02 -48.03
CA MET A 1 9.99 -38.57 -48.30
C MET A 1 9.16 -37.93 -47.21
N ALA A 2 9.81 -37.40 -46.18
CA ALA A 2 9.17 -36.77 -45.03
C ALA A 2 8.98 -35.28 -45.33
N ILE A 3 7.76 -34.78 -45.11
CA ILE A 3 7.38 -33.39 -45.33
C ILE A 3 7.65 -32.62 -44.04
N SER A 4 8.50 -31.60 -44.16
CA SER A 4 8.87 -30.64 -43.14
C SER A 4 7.80 -29.55 -42.97
N HIS A 5 7.37 -29.30 -41.75
CA HIS A 5 6.71 -28.04 -41.36
C HIS A 5 7.72 -27.14 -40.64
N PRO A 6 7.82 -25.84 -40.99
CA PRO A 6 8.54 -24.89 -40.17
C PRO A 6 7.63 -24.27 -39.10
N GLU A 7 8.12 -24.20 -37.86
CA GLU A 7 7.56 -23.41 -36.77
C GLU A 7 7.98 -21.94 -36.94
N GLU A 8 7.00 -21.03 -36.98
CA GLU A 8 7.23 -19.58 -36.86
C GLU A 8 7.07 -19.15 -35.40
N THR A 9 8.20 -18.86 -34.74
CA THR A 9 8.23 -18.11 -33.48
C THR A 9 8.14 -16.62 -33.78
N GLN A 10 6.98 -15.99 -33.55
CA GLN A 10 6.85 -14.54 -33.62
C GLN A 10 7.24 -13.91 -32.28
N THR A 11 8.40 -13.24 -32.28
CA THR A 11 8.85 -12.34 -31.22
C THR A 11 8.05 -11.04 -31.27
N LEU A 12 7.27 -10.76 -30.23
CA LEU A 12 6.61 -9.47 -30.03
C LEU A 12 7.66 -8.42 -29.62
N THR A 13 8.09 -7.60 -30.58
CA THR A 13 8.89 -6.39 -30.33
C THR A 13 7.99 -5.28 -29.80
N CYS A 14 8.29 -4.81 -28.59
CA CYS A 14 7.60 -3.71 -27.92
C CYS A 14 7.88 -2.37 -28.62
N ILE A 15 6.83 -1.71 -29.09
CA ILE A 15 6.89 -0.34 -29.61
C ILE A 15 6.69 0.61 -28.42
N ASN A 16 7.76 1.31 -28.02
CA ASN A 16 7.69 2.43 -27.08
C ASN A 16 7.15 3.66 -27.80
N THR A 17 5.98 4.15 -27.41
CA THR A 17 5.52 5.51 -27.75
C THR A 17 5.36 6.33 -26.49
N ASP A 18 6.45 7.02 -26.13
CA ASP A 18 6.43 8.17 -25.22
C ASP A 18 5.69 9.32 -25.92
N MET A 19 4.47 9.62 -25.47
CA MET A 19 3.77 10.86 -25.78
C MET A 19 3.71 11.72 -24.53
N GLN A 20 4.66 12.66 -24.40
CA GLN A 20 4.58 13.75 -23.45
C GLN A 20 3.60 14.83 -23.97
N PRO A 21 2.64 15.30 -23.16
CA PRO A 21 1.92 16.53 -23.48
C PRO A 21 2.71 17.77 -23.05
N GLN A 22 2.96 18.64 -24.02
CA GLN A 22 3.52 19.98 -23.85
C GLN A 22 2.56 20.87 -23.04
N GLN A 23 3.12 21.64 -22.10
CA GLN A 23 2.43 22.65 -21.32
C GLN A 23 2.22 23.92 -22.16
N THR A 24 1.04 24.53 -22.08
CA THR A 24 0.81 25.92 -22.47
C THR A 24 0.31 26.72 -21.28
N GLU A 25 1.07 27.75 -20.92
CA GLU A 25 0.77 28.73 -19.88
C GLU A 25 -0.43 29.62 -20.26
N ALA A 26 -1.30 29.91 -19.29
CA ALA A 26 -2.16 31.09 -19.33
C ALA A 26 -2.35 31.64 -17.91
N GLN A 27 -1.79 32.84 -17.68
CA GLN A 27 -1.96 33.67 -16.51
C GLN A 27 -3.39 34.22 -16.45
N VAL A 28 -4.10 34.05 -15.32
CA VAL A 28 -5.15 35.00 -14.90
C VAL A 28 -5.07 35.21 -13.39
N SER A 29 -4.75 36.45 -13.04
CA SER A 29 -4.80 37.04 -11.72
C SER A 29 -6.25 37.38 -11.32
N LYS A 30 -6.62 37.13 -10.06
CA LYS A 30 -7.64 37.91 -9.32
C LYS A 30 -7.55 37.67 -7.81
N LYS A 31 -7.12 38.72 -7.11
CA LYS A 31 -7.25 38.93 -5.66
C LYS A 31 -8.70 39.26 -5.30
N ARG A 32 -9.19 38.72 -4.17
CA ARG A 32 -9.87 39.39 -3.03
C ARG A 32 -10.57 38.32 -2.18
N SER A 33 -10.08 38.05 -0.97
CA SER A 33 -10.31 38.80 0.30
C SER A 33 -11.54 38.30 1.05
N ARG A 34 -11.30 37.68 2.21
CA ARG A 34 -11.86 38.05 3.52
C ARG A 34 -11.42 37.01 4.54
N ASN A 35 -10.42 37.36 5.36
CA ASN A 35 -10.20 36.72 6.65
C ASN A 35 -10.45 37.79 7.71
N ASN A 36 -11.39 37.51 8.60
CA ASN A 36 -11.80 38.37 9.70
C ASN A 36 -11.69 37.53 10.97
N LYS A 37 -10.76 37.88 11.87
CA LYS A 37 -11.01 37.90 13.32
C LYS A 37 -9.80 38.46 14.08
N ASN A 38 -10.03 39.67 14.55
CA ASN A 38 -9.52 40.39 15.72
C ASN A 38 -8.50 39.68 16.62
N GLN A 39 -7.42 40.43 16.85
CA GLN A 39 -6.74 40.55 18.13
C GLN A 39 -7.64 41.32 19.13
N HIS A 40 -7.66 40.90 20.39
CA HIS A 40 -7.56 41.84 21.52
C HIS A 40 -6.94 41.13 22.72
N VAL A 41 -6.12 41.91 23.41
CA VAL A 41 -5.24 41.59 24.53
C VAL A 41 -5.97 41.81 25.86
N ASP A 42 -5.51 41.07 26.88
CA ASP A 42 -5.25 41.45 28.28
C ASP A 42 -5.99 40.72 29.41
N ASN A 43 -5.17 39.96 30.15
CA ASN A 43 -5.00 39.87 31.61
C ASN A 43 -6.21 39.62 32.52
N ASN A 44 -6.16 38.50 33.26
CA ASN A 44 -6.02 38.59 34.72
C ASN A 44 -5.47 37.28 35.32
N SER A 45 -4.37 37.39 36.06
CA SER A 45 -3.77 36.36 36.91
C SER A 45 -4.04 36.70 38.37
N GLY A 46 -4.64 35.76 39.11
CA GLY A 46 -4.90 35.87 40.54
C GLY A 46 -4.83 34.51 41.22
N GLU A 47 -3.70 34.27 41.88
CA GLU A 47 -3.45 33.40 43.03
C GLU A 47 -4.48 33.64 44.18
N LEU A 48 -4.85 32.78 45.15
CA LEU A 48 -4.21 31.67 45.90
C LEU A 48 -5.26 31.00 46.84
N SER A 49 -4.93 29.79 47.35
CA SER A 49 -5.37 29.12 48.62
C SER A 49 -6.82 28.57 48.72
N ASP A 50 -7.19 27.52 49.46
CA ASP A 50 -6.51 26.60 50.40
C ASP A 50 -7.33 25.29 50.56
N SER A 51 -6.68 24.32 51.21
CA SER A 51 -6.95 22.95 51.66
C SER A 51 -8.33 22.46 52.21
N SER A 52 -8.47 21.11 52.13
CA SER A 52 -8.87 20.17 53.21
C SER A 52 -10.25 19.43 53.19
N SER A 53 -10.14 18.10 53.03
CA SER A 53 -10.69 16.99 53.84
C SER A 53 -12.19 16.72 54.07
N ALA A 54 -12.54 15.45 53.75
CA ALA A 54 -13.24 14.44 54.57
C ALA A 54 -14.77 14.46 54.81
N SER A 55 -15.41 13.44 54.21
CA SER A 55 -16.25 12.38 54.80
C SER A 55 -17.58 12.68 55.54
N SER A 56 -18.63 11.96 55.07
CA SER A 56 -19.49 11.02 55.82
C SER A 56 -20.94 11.40 56.18
N THR A 57 -21.76 10.33 56.17
CA THR A 57 -23.11 10.12 56.77
C THR A 57 -24.34 10.64 55.98
N ALA A 58 -25.15 9.74 55.40
CA ALA A 58 -26.32 8.98 55.95
C ALA A 58 -27.59 9.87 56.05
N ARG A 59 -28.82 9.47 55.68
CA ARG A 59 -29.57 8.24 56.00
C ARG A 59 -30.95 8.25 55.28
N ALA A 60 -31.51 7.06 55.05
CA ALA A 60 -32.86 6.77 54.51
C ALA A 60 -34.02 7.07 55.50
N PRO A 61 -35.32 6.89 55.11
CA PRO A 61 -35.99 5.57 55.19
C PRO A 61 -37.01 5.27 54.05
N GLU A 62 -37.01 4.05 53.48
CA GLU A 62 -37.98 2.93 53.63
C GLU A 62 -39.50 3.19 53.52
N THR A 63 -40.16 2.50 52.58
CA THR A 63 -41.47 1.84 52.82
C THR A 63 -41.60 0.55 52.00
N LYS A 64 -42.06 -0.51 52.69
CA LYS A 64 -42.24 -1.90 52.21
C LYS A 64 -43.60 -2.07 51.54
N GLN A 65 -43.70 -2.94 50.52
CA GLN A 65 -44.86 -3.83 50.36
C GLN A 65 -44.50 -5.10 49.55
N ARG A 66 -44.71 -6.27 50.19
CA ARG A 66 -44.65 -7.63 49.61
C ARG A 66 -45.90 -7.91 48.79
N ARG A 67 -45.77 -8.60 47.64
CA ARG A 67 -46.75 -9.64 47.23
C ARG A 67 -46.29 -10.60 46.13
N ARG A 68 -46.21 -11.88 46.54
CA ARG A 68 -46.58 -13.15 45.88
C ARG A 68 -46.13 -13.48 44.43
N ARG A 69 -45.24 -14.48 44.42
CA ARG A 69 -44.92 -15.50 43.39
C ARG A 69 -46.15 -16.07 42.66
N ARG A 70 -46.09 -16.14 41.33
CA ARG A 70 -46.84 -17.09 40.50
C ARG A 70 -46.02 -17.48 39.26
N GLN A 71 -45.59 -18.74 39.24
CA GLN A 71 -45.03 -19.42 38.07
C GLN A 71 -46.10 -19.53 36.97
N ARG A 72 -45.71 -19.24 35.72
CA ARG A 72 -46.32 -19.81 34.52
C ARG A 72 -45.22 -19.96 33.46
N GLY A 73 -44.84 -21.21 33.21
CA GLY A 73 -44.02 -21.58 32.06
C GLY A 73 -44.81 -21.48 30.78
N ARG A 74 -44.12 -21.09 29.70
CA ARG A 74 -44.50 -21.36 28.31
C ARG A 74 -43.21 -21.50 27.51
N GLY A 75 -43.02 -22.68 26.94
CA GLY A 75 -41.84 -23.07 26.19
C GLY A 75 -41.69 -22.24 24.91
N GLY A 76 -40.50 -21.68 24.73
CA GLY A 76 -39.98 -21.26 23.44
C GLY A 76 -38.92 -22.27 23.02
N ALA A 77 -39.24 -23.10 22.03
CA ALA A 77 -38.28 -24.01 21.41
C ALA A 77 -37.14 -23.19 20.80
N LYS A 78 -35.96 -23.23 21.42
CA LYS A 78 -34.72 -22.70 20.84
C LYS A 78 -34.33 -23.64 19.69
N LYS A 79 -34.68 -23.26 18.46
CA LYS A 79 -34.06 -23.84 17.26
C LYS A 79 -32.57 -23.51 17.33
N ALA A 80 -31.75 -24.51 17.65
CA ALA A 80 -30.32 -24.47 17.43
C ALA A 80 -30.09 -24.33 15.92
N SER A 81 -29.84 -23.10 15.47
CA SER A 81 -29.31 -22.84 14.14
C SER A 81 -27.88 -23.36 14.15
N ASN A 82 -27.72 -24.57 13.64
CA ASN A 82 -26.45 -25.18 13.35
C ASN A 82 -25.89 -24.49 12.09
N ASN A 83 -25.44 -23.25 12.23
CA ASN A 83 -24.66 -22.58 11.19
C ASN A 83 -23.25 -23.21 11.21
N LYS A 84 -23.15 -24.40 10.63
CA LYS A 84 -21.88 -24.94 10.17
C LYS A 84 -21.44 -24.01 9.03
N ALA A 85 -20.68 -22.97 9.39
CA ALA A 85 -19.96 -22.16 8.43
C ALA A 85 -19.01 -23.12 7.69
N THR A 86 -19.44 -23.59 6.53
CA THR A 86 -18.56 -24.18 5.54
C THR A 86 -17.71 -23.05 5.00
N THR A 87 -16.63 -22.74 5.72
CA THR A 87 -15.47 -22.08 5.14
C THR A 87 -14.91 -23.04 4.11
N SER A 88 -15.43 -22.97 2.88
CA SER A 88 -14.73 -23.47 1.71
C SER A 88 -13.41 -22.69 1.70
N LYS A 89 -12.34 -23.28 2.24
CA LYS A 89 -10.99 -22.78 2.02
C LYS A 89 -10.83 -22.75 0.50
N GLU A 90 -10.67 -21.56 -0.04
CA GLU A 90 -10.34 -21.41 -1.46
C GLU A 90 -9.04 -22.18 -1.72
N PRO A 91 -8.88 -22.77 -2.92
CA PRO A 91 -7.71 -23.59 -3.21
C PRO A 91 -6.43 -22.77 -3.01
N GLU A 92 -5.52 -23.30 -2.20
CA GLU A 92 -4.17 -22.76 -2.07
C GLU A 92 -3.42 -22.98 -3.39
N LEU A 93 -2.56 -22.02 -3.75
CA LEU A 93 -1.75 -22.09 -4.97
C LEU A 93 -0.73 -23.21 -4.87
N SER A 94 -0.42 -23.85 -6.01
CA SER A 94 0.71 -24.78 -6.07
C SER A 94 2.02 -24.04 -5.82
N VAL A 95 3.08 -24.78 -5.49
CA VAL A 95 4.41 -24.17 -5.26
C VAL A 95 4.89 -23.46 -6.53
N GLU A 96 4.68 -24.08 -7.69
CA GLU A 96 5.05 -23.53 -9.00
C GLU A 96 4.29 -22.24 -9.32
N GLU A 97 3.00 -22.15 -8.95
CA GLU A 97 2.23 -20.92 -9.08
C GLU A 97 2.72 -19.82 -8.13
N GLN A 98 3.12 -20.18 -6.90
CA GLN A 98 3.64 -19.24 -5.92
C GLN A 98 4.97 -18.64 -6.37
N GLU A 99 5.84 -19.43 -7.01
CA GLU A 99 7.11 -18.98 -7.57
C GLU A 99 6.95 -17.89 -8.63
N GLN A 100 5.77 -17.71 -9.21
CA GLN A 100 5.50 -16.63 -10.16
C GLN A 100 5.41 -15.25 -9.50
N TYR A 101 5.30 -15.17 -8.17
CA TYR A 101 5.08 -13.92 -7.44
C TYR A 101 6.32 -13.47 -6.68
N VAL A 102 6.57 -12.17 -6.74
CA VAL A 102 7.53 -11.49 -5.87
C VAL A 102 6.93 -10.18 -5.39
N ALA A 103 7.37 -9.70 -4.24
CA ALA A 103 6.99 -8.38 -3.73
C ALA A 103 8.21 -7.50 -3.52
N MET A 104 8.09 -6.22 -3.83
CA MET A 104 9.20 -5.27 -3.78
C MET A 104 8.82 -4.00 -3.03
N ASP A 105 9.79 -3.47 -2.31
CA ASP A 105 9.77 -2.12 -1.74
C ASP A 105 11.17 -1.50 -1.79
N CYS A 106 11.24 -0.17 -1.80
CA CYS A 106 12.50 0.57 -1.87
C CYS A 106 12.57 1.64 -0.79
N GLU A 107 13.77 1.87 -0.27
CA GLU A 107 14.08 3.05 0.51
C GLU A 107 14.86 4.06 -0.32
N MET A 108 14.53 5.34 -0.11
CA MET A 108 15.08 6.45 -0.87
C MET A 108 15.65 7.54 0.02
N VAL A 109 16.78 8.10 -0.41
CA VAL A 109 17.40 9.29 0.18
C VAL A 109 17.10 10.53 -0.67
N GLY A 110 17.27 11.70 -0.07
CA GLY A 110 17.13 13.01 -0.70
C GLY A 110 18.44 13.51 -1.29
N VAL A 111 18.39 13.96 -2.54
CA VAL A 111 19.49 14.64 -3.24
C VAL A 111 19.04 16.00 -3.77
N GLY A 112 20.03 16.81 -4.18
CA GLY A 112 19.80 18.15 -4.72
C GLY A 112 19.41 19.17 -3.65
N MET A 113 19.07 20.38 -4.08
CA MET A 113 18.75 21.48 -3.17
C MET A 113 17.57 21.12 -2.26
N GLY A 114 17.81 21.11 -0.94
CA GLY A 114 16.79 20.79 0.07
C GLY A 114 16.36 19.32 0.10
N GLY A 115 17.06 18.40 -0.58
CA GLY A 115 16.77 16.96 -0.53
C GLY A 115 15.42 16.58 -1.15
N HIS A 116 14.84 17.42 -2.01
CA HIS A 116 13.50 17.19 -2.56
C HIS A 116 13.43 16.09 -3.62
N LYS A 117 14.54 15.77 -4.27
CA LYS A 117 14.60 14.69 -5.26
C LYS A 117 14.93 13.38 -4.54
N SER A 118 14.03 12.41 -4.62
CA SER A 118 14.26 11.06 -4.08
C SER A 118 15.07 10.22 -5.06
N VAL A 119 16.10 9.52 -4.56
CA VAL A 119 16.88 8.54 -5.31
C VAL A 119 17.01 7.24 -4.51
N LEU A 120 17.15 6.12 -5.20
CA LEU A 120 17.26 4.80 -4.58
C LEU A 120 18.46 4.72 -3.65
N ALA A 121 18.25 4.15 -2.45
CA ALA A 121 19.31 3.84 -1.50
C ALA A 121 19.27 2.38 -1.03
N ARG A 122 18.10 1.72 -1.06
CA ARG A 122 17.97 0.29 -0.82
C ARG A 122 16.79 -0.27 -1.61
N VAL A 123 16.93 -1.47 -2.14
CA VAL A 123 15.83 -2.24 -2.74
C VAL A 123 15.73 -3.59 -2.05
N THR A 124 14.51 -4.00 -1.73
CA THR A 124 14.22 -5.32 -1.19
C THR A 124 13.18 -6.00 -2.07
N ILE A 125 13.41 -7.28 -2.39
CA ILE A 125 12.47 -8.16 -3.07
C ILE A 125 12.34 -9.43 -2.22
N VAL A 126 11.10 -9.82 -1.94
CA VAL A 126 10.75 -11.07 -1.24
C VAL A 126 9.93 -11.99 -2.14
N ASP A 127 10.00 -13.29 -1.88
CA ASP A 127 9.20 -14.30 -2.56
C ASP A 127 7.77 -14.39 -2.00
N TRP A 128 7.02 -15.38 -2.46
CA TRP A 128 5.66 -15.64 -1.98
C TRP A 128 5.59 -15.93 -0.47
N ASN A 129 6.59 -16.55 0.12
CA ASN A 129 6.61 -16.89 1.55
C ASN A 129 7.06 -15.71 2.41
N GLY A 130 7.60 -14.66 1.79
CA GLY A 130 8.20 -13.51 2.45
C GLY A 130 9.69 -13.69 2.71
N ASP A 131 10.31 -14.74 2.13
CA ASP A 131 11.75 -14.94 2.21
C ASP A 131 12.46 -13.96 1.26
N ILE A 132 13.60 -13.43 1.71
CA ILE A 132 14.34 -12.42 0.96
C ILE A 132 14.99 -13.06 -0.27
N VAL A 133 14.65 -12.55 -1.45
CA VAL A 133 15.26 -12.91 -2.74
C VAL A 133 16.40 -11.94 -3.09
N LEU A 134 16.20 -10.66 -2.82
CA LEU A 134 17.19 -9.60 -3.02
C LEU A 134 17.03 -8.56 -1.91
N ASP A 135 18.12 -8.17 -1.27
CA ASP A 135 18.14 -7.03 -0.36
C ASP A 135 19.49 -6.34 -0.51
N GLN A 136 19.48 -5.12 -1.06
CA GLN A 136 20.69 -4.47 -1.53
C GLN A 136 20.64 -2.98 -1.27
N TYR A 137 21.63 -2.48 -0.53
CA TYR A 137 21.96 -1.07 -0.49
C TYR A 137 22.61 -0.63 -1.80
N VAL A 138 22.23 0.56 -2.26
CA VAL A 138 22.57 1.10 -3.58
C VAL A 138 23.20 2.47 -3.43
N LYS A 139 24.35 2.65 -4.08
CA LYS A 139 25.08 3.91 -4.06
C LYS A 139 24.34 4.97 -4.90
N PRO A 140 23.92 6.10 -4.32
CA PRO A 140 23.30 7.17 -5.07
C PRO A 140 24.26 7.80 -6.08
N THR A 141 23.76 8.17 -7.26
CA THR A 141 24.56 8.81 -8.32
C THR A 141 24.82 10.29 -8.10
N GLU A 142 24.09 10.90 -7.17
CA GLU A 142 24.17 12.32 -6.81
C GLU A 142 24.50 12.46 -5.32
N THR A 143 25.12 13.57 -4.94
CA THR A 143 25.42 13.87 -3.54
C THR A 143 24.13 13.91 -2.71
N ILE A 144 24.11 13.08 -1.67
CA ILE A 144 23.04 13.03 -0.69
C ILE A 144 23.03 14.33 0.10
N THR A 145 21.88 14.97 0.18
CA THR A 145 21.66 16.18 0.98
C THR A 145 20.77 15.91 2.19
N ASP A 146 20.02 14.82 2.18
CA ASP A 146 19.21 14.35 3.30
C ASP A 146 19.05 12.83 3.23
N TYR A 147 19.59 12.09 4.21
CA TYR A 147 19.42 10.63 4.29
C TYR A 147 17.99 10.21 4.63
N ARG A 148 17.21 11.11 5.25
CA ARG A 148 15.85 10.83 5.73
C ARG A 148 15.80 9.64 6.68
N THR A 149 16.87 9.39 7.43
CA THR A 149 17.07 8.20 8.28
C THR A 149 15.90 7.93 9.22
N PHE A 150 15.23 8.98 9.71
CA PHE A 150 14.04 8.87 10.55
C PHE A 150 12.85 8.15 9.88
N VAL A 151 12.83 8.08 8.55
CA VAL A 151 11.87 7.29 7.75
C VAL A 151 12.57 6.12 7.09
N SER A 152 13.67 6.36 6.37
CA SER A 152 14.28 5.35 5.49
C SER A 152 15.14 4.32 6.23
N GLY A 153 15.57 4.64 7.46
CA GLY A 153 16.55 3.85 8.19
C GLY A 153 17.96 3.88 7.59
N ILE A 154 18.18 4.57 6.47
CA ILE A 154 19.47 4.62 5.78
C ILE A 154 20.41 5.58 6.50
N THR A 155 21.62 5.11 6.75
CA THR A 155 22.75 5.86 7.31
C THR A 155 23.83 6.08 6.25
N GLU A 156 24.85 6.89 6.56
CA GLU A 156 26.00 7.06 5.68
C GLU A 156 26.82 5.77 5.59
N GLU A 157 26.96 5.08 6.72
CA GLU A 157 27.66 3.82 6.89
C GLU A 157 27.06 2.71 6.03
N ASP A 158 25.72 2.66 5.93
CA ASP A 158 25.01 1.72 5.04
C ASP A 158 25.42 1.86 3.56
N LEU A 159 25.91 3.03 3.16
CA LEU A 159 26.20 3.37 1.76
C LEU A 159 27.68 3.37 1.39
N GLU A 160 28.58 3.13 2.34
CA GLU A 160 30.03 3.11 2.11
C GLU A 160 30.43 2.06 1.05
N ASP A 161 29.94 0.83 1.23
CA ASP A 161 30.17 -0.32 0.36
C ASP A 161 28.94 -0.69 -0.49
N ALA A 162 28.00 0.25 -0.66
CA ALA A 162 26.78 0.01 -1.41
C ALA A 162 27.04 -0.25 -2.90
N GLN A 163 26.18 -1.08 -3.49
CA GLN A 163 26.32 -1.53 -4.87
C GLN A 163 26.02 -0.40 -5.87
N ASP A 164 26.74 -0.36 -6.99
CA ASP A 164 26.38 0.53 -8.10
C ASP A 164 24.96 0.27 -8.62
N ILE A 165 24.23 1.34 -8.93
CA ILE A 165 22.86 1.28 -9.43
C ILE A 165 22.71 0.40 -10.69
N THR A 166 23.71 0.35 -11.55
CA THR A 166 23.67 -0.44 -12.80
C THR A 166 23.70 -1.93 -12.50
N VAL A 167 24.53 -2.36 -11.55
CA VAL A 167 24.60 -3.75 -11.10
C VAL A 167 23.31 -4.11 -10.35
N CYS A 168 22.85 -3.24 -9.47
CA CYS A 168 21.59 -3.43 -8.76
C CYS A 168 20.40 -3.58 -9.73
N ARG A 169 20.30 -2.70 -10.72
CA ARG A 169 19.27 -2.74 -11.76
C ARG A 169 19.26 -4.07 -12.51
N THR A 170 20.45 -4.59 -12.84
CA THR A 170 20.58 -5.88 -13.52
C THR A 170 20.04 -7.02 -12.66
N LYS A 171 20.39 -7.06 -11.37
CA LYS A 171 19.87 -8.05 -10.42
C LYS A 171 18.34 -7.95 -10.29
N VAL A 172 17.80 -6.74 -10.18
CA VAL A 172 16.34 -6.51 -10.11
C VAL A 172 15.66 -7.03 -11.37
N LEU A 173 16.15 -6.69 -12.57
CA LEU A 173 15.57 -7.18 -13.82
C LEU A 173 15.59 -8.71 -13.93
N GLN A 174 16.67 -9.36 -13.48
CA GLN A 174 16.75 -10.81 -13.44
C GLN A 174 15.70 -11.43 -12.51
N VAL A 175 15.49 -10.85 -11.34
CA VAL A 175 14.48 -11.33 -10.38
C VAL A 175 13.06 -11.10 -10.91
N LEU A 176 12.80 -9.97 -11.57
CA LEU A 176 11.47 -9.59 -12.08
C LEU A 176 11.10 -10.29 -13.39
N GLN A 177 12.04 -10.93 -14.08
CA GLN A 177 11.77 -11.60 -15.35
C GLN A 177 10.70 -12.68 -15.18
N ASP A 178 9.65 -12.59 -15.99
CA ASP A 178 8.49 -13.50 -15.99
C ASP A 178 7.80 -13.63 -14.63
N LYS A 179 7.87 -12.59 -13.78
CA LYS A 179 7.20 -12.54 -12.48
C LYS A 179 6.00 -11.60 -12.49
N ILE A 180 5.07 -11.91 -11.60
CA ILE A 180 4.03 -10.98 -11.15
C ILE A 180 4.59 -10.20 -9.97
N LEU A 181 4.76 -8.91 -10.16
CA LEU A 181 5.30 -7.99 -9.17
C LEU A 181 4.18 -7.40 -8.30
N VAL A 182 4.29 -7.60 -7.00
CA VAL A 182 3.41 -7.03 -5.98
C VAL A 182 4.12 -5.92 -5.22
N GLY A 183 3.39 -4.90 -4.78
CA GLY A 183 3.95 -3.85 -3.93
C GLY A 183 2.94 -2.75 -3.63
N HIS A 184 3.43 -1.63 -3.12
CA HIS A 184 2.60 -0.48 -2.77
C HIS A 184 3.22 0.80 -3.33
N HIS A 185 2.53 1.48 -4.25
CA HIS A 185 3.06 2.65 -4.98
C HIS A 185 4.27 2.35 -5.90
N LEU A 186 4.33 1.12 -6.46
CA LEU A 186 5.40 0.58 -7.31
C LEU A 186 5.93 1.51 -8.41
N LYS A 187 5.12 2.45 -8.92
CA LYS A 187 5.59 3.45 -9.89
C LYS A 187 6.80 4.25 -9.36
N ASN A 188 6.83 4.54 -8.06
CA ASN A 188 7.92 5.28 -7.44
C ASN A 188 9.18 4.41 -7.35
N ASP A 189 9.03 3.17 -6.91
CA ASP A 189 10.10 2.19 -6.72
C ASP A 189 10.76 1.84 -8.06
N LEU A 190 9.96 1.44 -9.05
CA LEU A 190 10.43 1.11 -10.40
C LEU A 190 11.15 2.31 -11.04
N LYS A 191 10.66 3.54 -10.81
CA LYS A 191 11.33 4.75 -11.28
C LYS A 191 12.67 4.98 -10.57
N ALA A 192 12.74 4.74 -9.25
CA ALA A 192 13.97 4.90 -8.48
C ALA A 192 15.06 3.91 -8.93
N VAL A 193 14.69 2.66 -9.22
CA VAL A 193 15.59 1.65 -9.80
C VAL A 193 15.92 1.97 -11.27
N GLY A 194 14.99 2.59 -12.00
CA GLY A 194 15.12 2.89 -13.43
C GLY A 194 14.77 1.70 -14.32
N VAL A 195 13.70 0.98 -13.98
CA VAL A 195 13.16 -0.15 -14.74
C VAL A 195 11.67 0.03 -15.00
N SER A 196 11.13 -0.72 -15.94
CA SER A 196 9.69 -0.86 -16.17
C SER A 196 9.25 -2.30 -15.91
N HIS A 197 7.97 -2.47 -15.60
CA HIS A 197 7.37 -3.78 -15.42
C HIS A 197 6.03 -3.81 -16.18
N PRO A 198 5.66 -4.92 -16.85
CA PRO A 198 4.42 -4.98 -17.59
C PRO A 198 3.20 -4.70 -16.71
N TRP A 199 2.29 -3.85 -17.18
CA TRP A 199 1.10 -3.48 -16.40
C TRP A 199 0.22 -4.69 -16.07
N TYR A 200 0.18 -5.68 -16.95
CA TYR A 200 -0.61 -6.90 -16.78
C TYR A 200 0.00 -7.89 -15.78
N ASP A 201 1.28 -7.71 -15.41
CA ASP A 201 2.00 -8.48 -14.39
C ASP A 201 2.30 -7.63 -13.14
N THR A 202 1.72 -6.43 -13.03
CA THR A 202 1.91 -5.54 -11.86
C THR A 202 0.68 -5.53 -10.97
N ARG A 203 0.86 -5.75 -9.66
CA ARG A 203 -0.17 -5.75 -8.61
C ARG A 203 0.13 -4.69 -7.56
N ASP A 204 -0.12 -3.43 -7.91
CA ASP A 204 0.08 -2.30 -7.00
C ASP A 204 -1.12 -2.13 -6.06
N THR A 205 -0.93 -2.43 -4.77
CA THR A 205 -1.97 -2.36 -3.73
C THR A 205 -2.49 -0.94 -3.51
N ALA A 206 -1.73 0.09 -3.89
CA ALA A 206 -2.18 1.48 -3.86
C ALA A 206 -3.20 1.80 -4.99
N LYS A 207 -3.32 0.93 -6.00
CA LYS A 207 -4.19 1.09 -7.18
C LYS A 207 -5.34 0.11 -7.24
N TRP A 208 -5.46 -0.80 -6.28
CA TRP A 208 -6.60 -1.69 -6.19
C TRP A 208 -7.83 -0.93 -5.69
N GLU A 209 -8.83 -0.72 -6.56
CA GLU A 209 -9.99 0.14 -6.27
C GLU A 209 -10.68 -0.16 -4.92
N PRO A 210 -10.90 -1.43 -4.51
CA PRO A 210 -11.46 -1.76 -3.19
C PRO A 210 -10.60 -1.34 -1.98
N PHE A 211 -9.32 -1.04 -2.19
CA PHE A 211 -8.43 -0.48 -1.16
C PHE A 211 -8.35 1.04 -1.23
N MET A 212 -8.84 1.68 -2.28
CA MET A 212 -8.81 3.13 -2.41
C MET A 212 -9.94 3.77 -1.60
N LYS A 213 -9.75 5.05 -1.24
CA LYS A 213 -10.77 5.88 -0.60
C LYS A 213 -11.33 6.89 -1.60
N ILE A 214 -12.59 7.25 -1.42
CA ILE A 214 -13.23 8.30 -2.21
C ILE A 214 -12.83 9.66 -1.62
N ARG A 215 -12.35 10.56 -2.47
CA ARG A 215 -12.10 11.95 -2.06
C ARG A 215 -13.44 12.70 -1.97
N PHE A 216 -13.66 13.38 -0.85
CA PHE A 216 -14.96 13.98 -0.51
C PHE A 216 -15.40 15.11 -1.45
N ASP A 217 -14.46 15.75 -2.13
CA ASP A 217 -14.68 16.93 -2.97
C ASP A 217 -15.21 16.58 -4.37
N ASP A 218 -14.71 15.51 -5.00
CA ASP A 218 -15.00 15.20 -6.40
C ASP A 218 -15.33 13.73 -6.69
N GLY A 219 -15.36 12.87 -5.67
CA GLY A 219 -15.68 11.45 -5.84
C GLY A 219 -14.55 10.62 -6.46
N ILE A 220 -13.38 11.21 -6.69
CA ILE A 220 -12.25 10.51 -7.32
C ILE A 220 -11.61 9.54 -6.32
N LEU A 221 -11.27 8.34 -6.80
CA LEU A 221 -10.55 7.34 -5.99
C LEU A 221 -9.11 7.78 -5.76
N TRP A 222 -8.71 7.76 -4.49
CA TRP A 222 -7.37 8.08 -4.02
C TRP A 222 -6.72 6.90 -3.29
N PRO A 223 -5.42 6.65 -3.51
CA PRO A 223 -4.68 5.66 -2.76
C PRO A 223 -4.72 5.92 -1.24
N ARG A 224 -4.70 4.83 -0.47
CA ARG A 224 -4.50 4.87 0.98
C ARG A 224 -3.08 4.46 1.31
N LYS A 225 -2.58 4.90 2.47
CA LYS A 225 -1.25 4.51 2.95
C LYS A 225 -1.22 3.02 3.28
N LEU A 226 -0.08 2.36 3.04
CA LEU A 226 0.13 0.94 3.37
C LEU A 226 -0.26 0.63 4.81
N LYS A 227 0.27 1.38 5.78
CA LYS A 227 -0.05 1.21 7.21
C LYS A 227 -1.55 1.28 7.55
N GLU A 228 -2.31 2.13 6.86
CA GLU A 228 -3.77 2.23 7.08
C GLU A 228 -4.47 0.96 6.58
N LEU A 229 -4.03 0.43 5.45
CA LEU A 229 -4.58 -0.80 4.87
C LEU A 229 -4.22 -2.01 5.72
N CYS A 230 -2.97 -2.13 6.16
CA CYS A 230 -2.52 -3.23 7.01
C CYS A 230 -3.27 -3.25 8.36
N GLN A 231 -3.42 -2.08 8.99
CA GLN A 231 -4.18 -1.97 10.23
C GLN A 231 -5.65 -2.38 10.04
N GLU A 232 -6.29 -1.95 8.95
CA GLU A 232 -7.70 -2.25 8.73
C GLU A 232 -7.93 -3.71 8.31
N LYS A 233 -7.18 -4.19 7.31
CA LYS A 233 -7.43 -5.44 6.60
C LYS A 233 -6.71 -6.63 7.24
N LEU A 234 -5.46 -6.43 7.66
CA LEU A 234 -4.62 -7.48 8.23
C LEU A 234 -4.59 -7.47 9.77
N LYS A 235 -5.12 -6.40 10.40
CA LYS A 235 -5.02 -6.16 11.86
C LYS A 235 -3.56 -6.15 12.34
N ARG A 236 -2.67 -5.66 11.48
CA ARG A 236 -1.22 -5.58 11.72
C ARG A 236 -0.79 -4.12 11.74
N GLU A 237 -0.08 -3.74 12.78
CA GLU A 237 0.61 -2.46 12.86
C GLU A 237 1.98 -2.60 12.19
N ILE A 238 2.33 -1.63 11.34
CA ILE A 238 3.60 -1.51 10.61
C ILE A 238 3.98 -0.03 10.57
N GLN A 239 5.23 0.31 10.23
CA GLN A 239 5.69 1.70 10.12
C GLN A 239 5.38 2.51 11.42
N VAL A 240 5.77 1.93 12.56
CA VAL A 240 5.48 2.47 13.89
C VAL A 240 6.10 3.87 14.02
N MET A 241 5.35 4.82 14.58
CA MET A 241 5.81 6.19 14.70
C MET A 241 7.09 6.28 15.54
N GLY A 242 8.11 6.95 15.01
CA GLY A 242 9.42 7.10 15.65
C GLY A 242 10.40 5.96 15.35
N GLN A 243 9.99 4.97 14.55
CA GLN A 243 10.86 3.95 14.00
C GLN A 243 11.01 4.16 12.49
N ALA A 244 12.21 3.87 11.98
CA ALA A 244 12.43 3.79 10.55
C ALA A 244 11.57 2.67 9.94
N HIS A 245 11.19 2.86 8.69
CA HIS A 245 10.52 1.84 7.90
C HIS A 245 11.51 0.71 7.59
N SER A 246 10.95 -0.47 7.34
CA SER A 246 11.70 -1.62 6.88
C SER A 246 11.14 -2.02 5.52
N PRO A 247 11.93 -1.96 4.44
CA PRO A 247 11.45 -2.36 3.12
C PRO A 247 11.07 -3.85 3.07
N ILE A 248 11.64 -4.67 3.96
CA ILE A 248 11.25 -6.08 4.14
C ILE A 248 9.83 -6.16 4.73
N GLU A 249 9.54 -5.44 5.82
CA GLU A 249 8.21 -5.39 6.42
C GLU A 249 7.17 -4.89 5.41
N ASP A 250 7.49 -3.82 4.69
CA ASP A 250 6.58 -3.17 3.75
C ASP A 250 6.30 -4.04 2.51
N ALA A 251 7.33 -4.71 1.95
CA ALA A 251 7.15 -5.66 0.85
C ALA A 251 6.26 -6.84 1.25
N ILE A 252 6.50 -7.45 2.42
CA ILE A 252 5.69 -8.54 2.97
C ILE A 252 4.26 -8.06 3.25
N ALA A 253 4.10 -6.86 3.81
CA ALA A 253 2.79 -6.29 4.11
C ALA A 253 1.96 -6.05 2.84
N ALA A 254 2.57 -5.55 1.78
CA ALA A 254 1.92 -5.40 0.48
C ALA A 254 1.55 -6.76 -0.13
N LEU A 255 2.42 -7.77 -0.02
CA LEU A 255 2.14 -9.13 -0.45
C LEU A 255 0.96 -9.77 0.29
N ASP A 256 0.90 -9.61 1.61
CA ASP A 256 -0.19 -10.13 2.43
C ASP A 256 -1.53 -9.45 2.12
N LEU A 257 -1.52 -8.14 1.84
CA LEU A 257 -2.70 -7.43 1.34
C LEU A 257 -3.16 -7.99 0.00
N TYR A 258 -2.24 -8.28 -0.92
CA TYR A 258 -2.56 -8.92 -2.19
C TYR A 258 -3.14 -10.32 -1.98
N LYS A 259 -2.49 -11.18 -1.19
CA LYS A 259 -2.95 -12.54 -0.85
C LYS A 259 -4.39 -12.56 -0.35
N LEU A 260 -4.76 -11.60 0.51
CA LEU A 260 -6.12 -11.46 1.05
C LEU A 260 -7.20 -11.31 -0.03
N VAL A 261 -6.88 -10.70 -1.17
CA VAL A 261 -7.84 -10.39 -2.24
C VAL A 261 -7.47 -11.03 -3.59
N ARG A 262 -6.45 -11.88 -3.61
CA ARG A 262 -5.81 -12.44 -4.82
C ARG A 262 -6.81 -12.96 -5.83
N ASN A 263 -7.75 -13.79 -5.39
CA ASN A 263 -8.71 -14.42 -6.30
C ASN A 263 -9.66 -13.42 -6.97
N LYS A 264 -10.03 -12.33 -6.29
CA LYS A 264 -10.80 -11.24 -6.91
C LYS A 264 -9.93 -10.42 -7.85
N TRP A 265 -8.69 -10.17 -7.45
CA TRP A 265 -7.73 -9.40 -8.24
C TRP A 265 -7.39 -10.11 -9.55
N GLU A 266 -7.01 -11.39 -9.52
CA GLU A 266 -6.63 -12.13 -10.72
C GLU A 266 -7.80 -12.33 -11.68
N LYS A 267 -9.03 -12.52 -11.19
CA LYS A 267 -10.22 -12.53 -12.05
C LYS A 267 -10.41 -11.19 -12.77
N ALA A 268 -10.21 -10.07 -12.06
CA ALA A 268 -10.30 -8.74 -12.66
C ALA A 268 -9.17 -8.49 -13.68
N MET A 269 -7.95 -8.96 -13.40
CA MET A 269 -6.81 -8.83 -14.32
C MET A 269 -6.99 -9.68 -15.57
N ALA A 270 -7.42 -10.93 -15.44
CA ALA A 270 -7.72 -11.80 -16.57
C ALA A 270 -8.78 -11.16 -17.50
N TYR A 271 -9.82 -10.57 -16.92
CA TYR A 271 -10.82 -9.81 -17.68
C TYR A 271 -10.20 -8.60 -18.41
N LYS A 272 -9.41 -7.78 -17.71
CA LYS A 272 -8.74 -6.60 -18.29
C LYS A 272 -7.81 -6.99 -19.45
N VAL A 273 -6.95 -7.99 -19.25
CA VAL A 273 -6.01 -8.49 -20.26
C VAL A 273 -6.76 -9.00 -21.49
N LYS A 274 -7.79 -9.84 -21.29
CA LYS A 274 -8.63 -10.32 -22.39
C LYS A 274 -9.25 -9.15 -23.16
N LYS A 275 -9.81 -8.16 -22.46
CA LYS A 275 -10.45 -7.01 -23.10
C LYS A 275 -9.47 -6.15 -23.89
N THR A 276 -8.28 -5.92 -23.35
CA THR A 276 -7.21 -5.19 -24.05
C THR A 276 -6.80 -5.92 -25.32
N ARG A 277 -6.66 -7.25 -25.29
CA ARG A 277 -6.33 -8.06 -26.47
C ARG A 277 -7.40 -7.95 -27.55
N GLU A 278 -8.68 -8.08 -27.19
CA GLU A 278 -9.80 -7.93 -28.12
C GLU A 278 -9.78 -6.55 -28.83
N ILE A 279 -9.48 -5.47 -28.09
CA ILE A 279 -9.42 -4.11 -28.66
C ILE A 279 -8.23 -3.98 -29.63
N MET A 280 -7.07 -4.52 -29.27
CA MET A 280 -5.88 -4.50 -30.12
C MET A 280 -6.10 -5.27 -31.42
N GLU A 281 -6.69 -6.46 -31.35
CA GLU A 281 -7.03 -7.28 -32.53
C GLU A 281 -7.99 -6.55 -33.47
N GLN A 282 -9.01 -5.88 -32.92
CA GLN A 282 -9.95 -5.09 -33.71
C GLN A 282 -9.27 -3.91 -34.42
N GLN A 283 -8.34 -3.22 -33.76
CA GLN A 283 -7.59 -2.12 -34.34
C GLN A 283 -6.67 -2.57 -35.48
N VAL A 284 -6.02 -3.73 -35.34
CA VAL A 284 -5.18 -4.32 -36.39
C VAL A 284 -6.03 -4.76 -37.58
N SER A 285 -7.21 -5.35 -37.34
CA SER A 285 -8.12 -5.78 -38.42
C SER A 285 -8.78 -4.63 -39.18
N ALA A 286 -8.72 -3.41 -38.66
CA ALA A 286 -9.30 -2.21 -39.25
C ALA A 286 -8.28 -1.37 -40.05
N GLN A 287 -7.02 -1.79 -40.11
CA GLN A 287 -5.93 -1.19 -40.90
C GLN A 287 -5.64 -2.02 -42.14
#